data_AF-X1B3Z2-F1
#
_entry.id   AF-X1B3Z2-F1
#
_cell.length_a   1.000
_cell.length_b   1.000
_cell.length_c   1.000
_cell.angle_alpha   90.00
_cell.angle_beta   90.00
_cell.angle_gamma   90.00
#
_symmetry.space_group_name_H-M   'P 1'
#
loop_
_entity.id
_entity.type
_entity.pdbx_description
1 polymer ?
#
loop_
_entity_poly.entity_id
_entity_poly.type
_entity_poly.pdbx_seq_one_letter_code
_entity_poly.pdbx_strand_id
1 'polypeptide(L)'
;MLAAHMDEIGLMVKYIDKNGFLYFIKIGSIDDRVLLQQRVIVKSKKGDVLGIIGAKPPHLQKKVEKRRVIKHSKLFIDIGARNAKEAKNMV
;
A
#
# COMPACT_ATOMS: atom_id res chain seq x y z
N MET A 1 -25.30 -16.27 23.79
CA MET A 1 -24.04 -16.48 23.04
C MET A 1 -23.47 -15.10 22.72
N LEU A 2 -22.27 -14.78 23.19
CA LEU A 2 -21.58 -13.52 22.87
C LEU A 2 -20.47 -13.85 21.87
N ALA A 3 -20.48 -13.18 20.72
CA ALA A 3 -19.47 -13.34 19.68
C ALA A 3 -19.00 -11.95 19.21
N ALA A 4 -17.69 -11.81 19.05
CA ALA A 4 -17.02 -10.63 18.50
C ALA A 4 -15.96 -11.10 17.50
N HIS A 5 -15.66 -10.30 16.49
CA HIS A 5 -14.68 -10.65 15.47
C HIS A 5 -13.29 -10.15 15.89
N MET A 6 -12.26 -10.97 15.67
CA MET A 6 -10.88 -10.66 16.04
C MET A 6 -10.08 -10.07 14.87
N ASP A 7 -10.61 -10.18 13.65
CA ASP A 7 -9.98 -9.67 12.45
C ASP A 7 -10.18 -8.16 12.31
N GLU A 8 -9.24 -7.55 11.64
CA GLU A 8 -9.24 -6.15 11.27
C GLU A 8 -9.17 -6.00 9.74
N ILE A 9 -9.65 -4.87 9.24
CA ILE A 9 -9.41 -4.49 7.84
C ILE A 9 -7.91 -4.31 7.62
N GLY A 10 -7.43 -4.67 6.43
CA GLY A 10 -6.00 -4.66 6.16
C GLY A 10 -5.66 -4.61 4.69
N LEU A 11 -4.36 -4.71 4.41
CA LEU A 11 -3.80 -4.72 3.07
C LEU A 11 -2.91 -5.96 2.92
N MET A 12 -2.86 -6.52 1.71
CA MET A 12 -1.96 -7.63 1.38
C MET A 12 -1.09 -7.24 0.20
N VAL A 13 0.23 -7.45 0.32
CA VAL A 13 1.16 -7.25 -0.78
C VAL A 13 0.85 -8.22 -1.91
N LYS A 14 0.56 -7.69 -3.10
CA LYS A 14 0.25 -8.44 -4.32
C LYS A 14 1.51 -8.72 -5.13
N TYR A 15 2.33 -7.69 -5.34
CA TYR A 15 3.61 -7.80 -6.04
C TYR A 15 4.53 -6.63 -5.70
N ILE A 16 5.81 -6.80 -6.00
CA ILE A 16 6.86 -5.79 -5.87
C ILE A 16 7.27 -5.36 -7.27
N ASP A 17 7.24 -4.06 -7.55
CA ASP A 17 7.67 -3.55 -8.85
C ASP A 17 9.20 -3.49 -8.97
N LYS A 18 9.70 -3.17 -10.18
CA LYS A 18 11.15 -3.09 -10.43
C LYS A 18 11.87 -2.05 -9.58
N ASN A 19 11.18 -1.00 -9.15
CA ASN A 19 11.72 0.10 -8.37
C ASN A 19 11.70 -0.19 -6.87
N GLY A 20 11.07 -1.28 -6.42
CA GLY A 20 10.98 -1.68 -5.02
C GLY A 20 9.70 -1.24 -4.32
N PHE A 21 8.71 -0.70 -5.04
CA PHE A 21 7.41 -0.35 -4.47
C PHE A 21 6.52 -1.57 -4.33
N LEU A 22 5.76 -1.64 -3.22
CA LEU A 22 4.85 -2.74 -2.94
C LEU A 22 3.44 -2.35 -3.39
N TYR A 23 2.89 -3.10 -4.35
CA TYR A 23 1.49 -2.96 -4.75
C TYR A 23 0.65 -3.93 -3.94
N PHE A 24 -0.56 -3.52 -3.57
CA PHE A 24 -1.38 -4.25 -2.62
C PHE A 24 -2.83 -4.43 -3.08
N ILE A 25 -3.50 -5.39 -2.45
CA ILE A 25 -4.95 -5.56 -2.48
C ILE A 25 -5.53 -5.28 -1.09
N LYS A 26 -6.82 -4.99 -1.02
CA LYS A 26 -7.54 -4.76 0.24
C LYS A 26 -8.04 -6.08 0.82
N ILE A 27 -7.88 -6.27 2.12
CA ILE A 27 -8.57 -7.27 2.91
C ILE A 27 -9.71 -6.55 3.64
N GLY A 28 -10.94 -6.88 3.27
CA GLY A 28 -12.13 -6.17 3.73
C GLY A 28 -12.43 -4.88 2.95
N SER A 29 -13.40 -4.11 3.46
CA SER A 29 -13.92 -2.91 2.80
C SER A 29 -13.27 -1.64 3.33
N ILE A 30 -12.26 -1.15 2.61
CA ILE A 30 -11.60 0.13 2.91
C ILE A 30 -11.91 1.15 1.80
N ASP A 31 -12.23 2.38 2.18
CA ASP A 31 -12.40 3.49 1.23
C ASP A 31 -11.04 3.92 0.67
N ASP A 32 -10.90 3.97 -0.65
CA ASP A 32 -9.63 4.34 -1.29
C ASP A 32 -9.21 5.79 -0.96
N ARG A 33 -10.15 6.66 -0.56
CA ARG A 33 -9.88 8.04 -0.14
C ARG A 33 -9.04 8.15 1.13
N VAL A 34 -9.16 7.17 2.04
CA VAL A 34 -8.45 7.23 3.33
C VAL A 34 -7.06 6.61 3.28
N LEU A 35 -6.71 5.90 2.20
CA LEU A 35 -5.45 5.18 2.09
C LEU A 35 -4.24 6.08 1.79
N LEU A 36 -4.44 7.15 1.02
CA LEU A 36 -3.34 7.99 0.57
C LEU A 36 -2.61 8.64 1.75
N GLN A 37 -1.27 8.63 1.72
CA GLN A 37 -0.38 9.19 2.77
C GLN A 37 -0.46 8.52 4.15
N GLN A 38 -1.16 7.39 4.28
CA GLN A 38 -1.16 6.64 5.53
C GLN A 38 0.15 5.91 5.76
N ARG A 39 0.55 5.87 7.04
CA ARG A 39 1.64 5.00 7.51
C ARG A 39 1.11 3.59 7.67
N VAL A 40 1.91 2.62 7.26
CA VAL A 40 1.58 1.20 7.40
C VAL A 40 2.77 0.43 7.96
N ILE A 41 2.47 -0.72 8.57
CA ILE A 41 3.47 -1.69 9.01
C ILE A 41 3.29 -2.92 8.13
N VAL A 42 4.31 -3.23 7.34
CA VAL A 42 4.36 -4.44 6.52
C VAL A 42 4.90 -5.56 7.38
N LYS A 43 4.04 -6.53 7.69
CA LYS A 43 4.41 -7.75 8.41
C LYS A 43 5.13 -8.70 7.47
N SER A 44 6.37 -9.05 7.79
CA SER A 44 7.17 -10.00 7.00
C SER A 44 7.83 -11.06 7.87
N LYS A 45 8.37 -12.11 7.24
CA LYS A 45 9.15 -13.16 7.94
C LYS A 45 10.44 -12.64 8.56
N LYS A 46 10.93 -11.47 8.12
CA LYS A 46 12.18 -10.85 8.59
C LYS A 46 11.94 -9.77 9.64
N GLY A 47 10.68 -9.54 10.01
CA GLY A 47 10.27 -8.50 10.93
C GLY A 47 9.37 -7.46 10.26
N ASP A 48 9.02 -6.45 11.06
CA ASP A 48 8.14 -5.38 10.67
C ASP A 48 8.89 -4.30 9.90
N VAL A 49 8.33 -3.89 8.76
CA VAL A 49 8.89 -2.81 7.93
C VAL A 49 7.89 -1.65 7.87
N LEU A 50 8.34 -0.46 8.23
CA LEU A 50 7.53 0.75 8.10
C LEU A 50 7.41 1.15 6.63
N GLY A 51 6.21 1.53 6.22
CA GLY A 51 5.95 2.03 4.88
C GLY A 51 4.97 3.20 4.86
N ILE A 52 4.92 3.90 3.73
CA ILE A 52 3.98 4.99 3.47
C ILE A 52 3.24 4.70 2.17
N ILE A 53 1.91 4.86 2.18
CA ILE A 53 1.10 4.72 0.97
C ILE A 53 1.27 5.97 0.10
N GLY A 54 1.86 5.77 -1.06
CA GLY A 54 2.08 6.77 -2.10
C GLY A 54 1.16 6.60 -3.31
N ALA A 55 1.17 7.64 -4.13
CA ALA A 55 0.53 7.65 -5.44
C ALA A 55 1.40 8.43 -6.43
N LYS A 56 1.02 8.37 -7.71
CA LYS A 56 1.62 9.22 -8.74
C LYS A 56 1.53 10.71 -8.34
N PRO A 57 2.63 11.48 -8.37
CA PRO A 57 2.63 12.88 -7.95
C PRO A 57 1.60 13.75 -8.68
N PRO A 58 0.96 14.72 -8.01
CA PRO A 58 -0.12 15.53 -8.60
C PRO A 58 0.28 16.26 -9.89
N HIS A 59 1.52 16.76 -9.99
CA HIS A 59 2.01 17.46 -11.17
C HIS A 59 2.21 16.54 -12.40
N LEU A 60 2.27 15.22 -12.20
CA LEU A 60 2.33 14.22 -13.28
C LEU A 60 0.96 13.62 -13.63
N GLN A 61 -0.09 13.95 -12.87
CA GLN A 61 -1.44 13.46 -13.11
C GLN A 61 -2.13 14.25 -14.23
N LYS A 62 -2.89 13.56 -15.08
CA LYS A 62 -3.73 14.22 -16.09
C LYS A 62 -4.83 15.03 -15.39
N LYS A 63 -5.32 16.12 -16.01
CA LYS A 63 -6.39 16.98 -15.45
C LYS A 63 -7.64 16.18 -15.00
N VAL A 64 -7.98 15.12 -15.73
CA VAL A 64 -9.11 14.23 -15.41
C VAL A 64 -8.84 13.35 -14.18
N GLU A 65 -7.59 12.92 -13.98
CA GLU A 65 -7.21 12.09 -12.84
C GLU A 65 -7.24 12.88 -11.53
N LYS A 66 -6.87 14.16 -11.57
CA LYS A 66 -6.88 15.06 -10.39
C LYS A 66 -8.26 15.23 -9.75
N ARG A 67 -9.33 15.06 -10.51
CA ARG A 67 -10.72 15.24 -10.04
C ARG A 67 -11.35 13.94 -9.51
N ARG A 68 -10.64 12.82 -9.59
CA ARG A 68 -11.16 11.50 -9.24
C ARG A 68 -10.41 10.93 -8.06
N VAL A 69 -11.10 10.11 -7.26
CA VAL A 69 -10.46 9.30 -6.24
C VAL A 69 -9.46 8.36 -6.91
N ILE A 70 -8.24 8.34 -6.39
CA ILE A 70 -7.19 7.43 -6.85
C ILE A 70 -7.54 6.04 -6.33
N LYS A 71 -7.78 5.09 -7.24
CA LYS A 71 -8.07 3.71 -6.85
C LYS A 71 -6.84 3.06 -6.20
N HIS A 72 -7.05 2.16 -5.24
CA HIS A 72 -5.97 1.41 -4.57
C HIS A 72 -5.03 0.68 -5.55
N SER A 73 -5.52 0.25 -6.71
CA SER A 73 -4.69 -0.37 -7.76
C SER A 73 -3.64 0.56 -8.38
N LYS A 74 -3.78 1.88 -8.18
CA LYS A 74 -2.81 2.91 -8.57
C LYS A 74 -1.99 3.43 -7.38
N LEU A 75 -2.25 2.93 -6.17
CA LEU A 75 -1.48 3.22 -4.98
C LEU A 75 -0.38 2.18 -4.80
N PHE A 76 0.64 2.55 -4.06
CA PHE A 76 1.75 1.67 -3.71
C PHE A 76 2.24 2.02 -2.30
N ILE A 77 2.89 1.06 -1.64
CA ILE A 77 3.59 1.30 -0.37
C ILE A 77 5.06 1.49 -0.69
N ASP A 78 5.61 2.62 -0.26
CA ASP A 78 7.03 2.91 -0.28
C ASP A 78 7.65 2.51 1.07
N ILE A 79 8.69 1.67 1.01
CA ILE A 79 9.46 1.19 2.16
C ILE A 79 10.92 1.70 2.12
N GLY A 80 11.27 2.59 1.19
CA GLY A 80 12.62 3.12 1.04
C GLY A 80 13.61 2.23 0.27
N ALA A 81 13.13 1.17 -0.39
CA ALA A 81 13.97 0.29 -1.21
C ALA A 81 14.34 0.95 -2.55
N ARG A 82 15.55 0.68 -3.05
CA ARG A 82 16.04 1.21 -4.34
C ARG A 82 15.62 0.38 -5.55
N ASN A 83 15.27 -0.89 -5.33
CA ASN A 83 14.90 -1.83 -6.38
C ASN A 83 14.16 -3.05 -5.81
N ALA A 84 13.61 -3.87 -6.71
CA ALA A 84 12.88 -5.10 -6.37
C ALA A 84 13.68 -6.08 -5.50
N LYS A 85 15.00 -6.20 -5.72
CA LYS A 85 15.85 -7.15 -4.99
C LYS A 85 16.00 -6.72 -3.52
N GLU A 86 16.26 -5.43 -3.31
CA GLU A 86 16.33 -4.85 -1.96
C GLU A 86 14.98 -4.95 -1.24
N ALA A 87 13.88 -4.60 -1.90
CA ALA A 87 12.55 -4.73 -1.31
C ALA A 87 12.24 -6.18 -0.89
N LYS A 88 12.52 -7.18 -1.74
CA LYS A 88 12.41 -8.62 -1.40
C LYS A 88 13.34 -9.05 -0.27
N ASN A 89 14.41 -8.32 0.00
CA ASN A 89 15.30 -8.59 1.12
C ASN A 89 14.79 -7.96 2.42
N MET A 90 14.04 -6.86 2.35
CA MET A 90 13.42 -6.22 3.51
C MET A 90 12.13 -6.91 3.97
N VAL A 91 11.28 -7.32 3.02
CA VAL A 91 10.00 -8.01 3.28
C VAL A 91 10.00 -9.49 2.90
#